data_AF-A0A7C5VG18-F1
#
_entry.id   AF-A0A7C5VG18-F1
#
_cell.length_a   1.000
_cell.length_b   1.000
_cell.length_c   1.000
_cell.angle_alpha   90.00
_cell.angle_beta   90.00
_cell.angle_gamma   90.00
#
_symmetry.space_group_name_H-M   'P 1'
#
loop_
_entity.id
_entity.type
_entity.pdbx_description
1 polymer ?
#
loop_
_entity_poly.entity_id
_entity_poly.type
_entity_poly.pdbx_seq_one_letter_code
_entity_poly.pdbx_strand_id
1 'polypeptide(L)' 'MTKTKRTYEPWYWANEHTRLYMRRGYLLPGVSVEERVREIAQRAEALTKVEGFGRKFQEYVARGWYSLATPIWANYGL' A
#
# COMPACT_ATOMS: atom_id res chain seq x y z
N MET A 1 -14.49 17.25 27.17
CA MET A 1 -13.27 17.31 26.35
C MET A 1 -13.61 16.88 24.92
N THR A 2 -13.69 17.82 23.98
CA THR A 2 -13.95 17.54 22.57
C THR A 2 -12.65 17.03 21.93
N LYS A 3 -12.61 15.75 21.54
CA LYS A 3 -11.46 15.21 20.79
C LYS A 3 -11.50 15.76 19.37
N THR A 4 -10.55 16.62 19.01
CA THR A 4 -10.37 17.07 17.62
C THR A 4 -10.03 15.86 16.74
N LYS A 5 -10.85 15.58 15.71
CA LYS A 5 -10.53 14.54 14.72
C LYS A 5 -9.33 15.00 13.91
N ARG A 6 -8.23 14.24 13.95
CA ARG A 6 -7.12 14.42 13.01
C ARG A 6 -7.55 13.93 11.63
N THR A 7 -7.34 14.76 10.61
CA THR A 7 -7.46 14.38 9.20
C THR A 7 -6.06 14.09 8.66
N TYR A 8 -5.94 13.03 7.85
CA TYR A 8 -4.69 12.67 7.20
C TYR A 8 -4.90 12.62 5.70
N GLU A 9 -3.99 13.24 4.95
CA GLU A 9 -3.96 13.14 3.50
C GLU A 9 -3.61 11.72 3.07
N PRO A 10 -4.13 11.22 1.94
CA PRO A 10 -3.71 9.95 1.37
C PRO A 10 -2.19 9.89 1.24
N TRP A 11 -1.60 8.73 1.59
CA TRP A 11 -0.16 8.47 1.51
C TRP A 11 0.71 9.30 2.45
N TYR A 12 0.14 9.97 3.46
CA TYR A 12 0.93 10.72 4.46
C TYR A 12 2.04 9.89 5.13
N TRP A 13 1.86 8.57 5.23
CA TRP A 13 2.83 7.64 5.82
C TRP A 13 3.96 7.26 4.84
N ALA A 14 3.72 7.35 3.52
CA ALA A 14 4.68 7.07 2.47
C ALA A 14 5.54 8.31 2.18
N ASN A 15 6.17 8.87 3.20
CA ASN A 15 7.11 9.98 3.06
C ASN A 15 8.46 9.51 2.47
N GLU A 16 9.39 10.45 2.30
CA GLU A 16 10.70 10.17 1.69
C GLU A 16 11.50 9.08 2.42
N HIS A 17 11.46 9.06 3.76
CA HIS A 17 12.15 8.05 4.55
C HIS A 17 11.56 6.66 4.34
N THR A 18 10.23 6.54 4.37
CA THR A 18 9.53 5.29 4.07
C THR A 18 9.88 4.81 2.67
N ARG A 19 9.82 5.68 1.67
CA ARG A 19 10.15 5.33 0.27
C ARG A 19 11.60 4.89 0.11
N LEU A 20 12.53 5.58 0.78
CA LEU A 20 13.94 5.20 0.77
C LEU A 20 14.16 3.81 1.37
N TYR A 21 13.51 3.51 2.49
CA TYR A 21 13.59 2.21 3.13
C TYR A 21 13.02 1.10 2.23
N MET A 22 11.83 1.33 1.66
CA MET A 22 11.16 0.39 0.76
C MET A 22 12.02 0.03 -0.47
N ARG A 23 12.65 1.03 -1.10
CA ARG A 23 13.51 0.81 -2.28
C ARG A 23 14.76 -0.03 -2.01
N ARG A 24 15.21 -0.18 -0.76
CA ARG A 24 16.45 -0.89 -0.42
C ARG A 24 16.30 -2.42 -0.35
N GLY A 25 15.07 -2.94 -0.31
CA GLY A 25 14.88 -4.39 -0.19
C GLY A 25 13.46 -4.91 -0.31
N TYR A 26 12.47 -4.05 -0.59
CA TYR A 26 11.06 -4.42 -0.62
C TYR A 26 10.39 -4.17 -1.98
N LEU A 27 11.04 -3.41 -2.86
CA LEU A 27 10.55 -3.06 -4.18
C LEU A 27 11.53 -3.52 -5.26
N LEU A 28 11.00 -3.94 -6.41
CA LEU A 28 11.81 -4.14 -7.60
C LEU A 28 12.42 -2.81 -8.08
N PRO A 29 13.55 -2.84 -8.80
CA PRO A 29 14.17 -1.62 -9.35
C PRO A 29 13.18 -0.80 -10.18
N GLY A 30 13.09 0.50 -9.89
CA GLY A 30 12.22 1.44 -10.61
C GLY A 30 10.77 1.49 -10.14
N VAL A 31 10.32 0.55 -9.29
CA VAL A 31 8.93 0.50 -8.82
C VAL A 31 8.72 1.45 -7.64
N SER A 32 7.63 2.23 -7.69
CA SER A 32 7.20 3.12 -6.60
C SER A 32 6.36 2.38 -5.54
N VAL A 33 6.20 2.98 -4.35
CA VAL A 33 5.35 2.39 -3.29
C VAL A 33 3.90 2.26 -3.76
N GLU A 34 3.35 3.29 -4.39
CA GLU A 34 1.98 3.32 -4.90
C GLU A 34 1.77 2.32 -6.01
N GLU A 35 2.72 2.23 -6.95
CA GLU A 35 2.67 1.26 -8.03
C GLU A 35 2.71 -0.16 -7.49
N ARG A 36 3.56 -0.43 -6.50
CA ARG A 36 3.61 -1.75 -5.88
C ARG A 36 2.32 -2.10 -5.14
N VAL A 37 1.70 -1.15 -4.44
CA VAL A 37 0.38 -1.36 -3.83
C VAL A 37 -0.67 -1.66 -4.88
N ARG A 38 -0.65 -0.96 -6.02
CA ARG A 38 -1.57 -1.21 -7.14
C ARG A 38 -1.42 -2.64 -7.67
N GLU A 39 -0.20 -3.13 -7.87
CA GLU A 39 0.06 -4.50 -8.32
C GLU A 39 -0.47 -5.54 -7.32
N ILE A 40 -0.18 -5.35 -6.03
CA ILE A 40 -0.67 -6.21 -4.95
C ILE A 40 -2.21 -6.23 -4.93
N ALA A 41 -2.83 -5.04 -5.04
CA ALA A 41 -4.28 -4.87 -5.03
C ALA A 41 -4.94 -5.58 -6.22
N GLN A 42 -4.39 -5.42 -7.43
CA GLN A 42 -4.87 -6.07 -8.65
C GLN A 42 -4.74 -7.59 -8.55
N ARG A 43 -3.61 -8.09 -8.04
CA ARG A 43 -3.42 -9.53 -7.84
C ARG A 43 -4.44 -10.10 -6.85
N ALA A 44 -4.66 -9.41 -5.73
CA ALA A 44 -5.60 -9.84 -4.71
C ALA A 44 -7.06 -9.85 -5.24
N GLU A 45 -7.44 -8.86 -6.02
CA GLU A 45 -8.75 -8.83 -6.70
C GLU A 45 -8.91 -10.01 -7.67
N ALA A 46 -7.91 -10.27 -8.51
CA ALA A 46 -7.93 -11.40 -9.45
C ALA A 46 -8.07 -12.77 -8.75
N LEU A 47 -7.45 -12.94 -7.57
CA LEU A 47 -7.52 -14.17 -6.78
C LEU A 47 -8.86 -14.34 -6.06
N THR A 48 -9.36 -13.26 -5.46
CA THR A 48 -10.63 -13.27 -4.72
C THR A 48 -11.85 -13.27 -5.64
N LYS A 49 -11.70 -12.78 -6.88
CA LYS A 49 -12.79 -12.59 -7.86
C LYS A 49 -13.91 -11.67 -7.34
N VAL A 50 -13.59 -10.79 -6.40
CA VAL A 50 -14.52 -9.82 -5.84
C VAL A 50 -14.28 -8.47 -6.51
N GLU A 51 -15.23 -8.04 -7.33
CA GLU A 51 -15.15 -6.78 -8.06
C GLU A 51 -14.95 -5.59 -7.10
N GLY A 52 -13.95 -4.75 -7.42
CA GLY A 52 -13.63 -3.55 -6.66
C GLY A 52 -12.84 -3.79 -5.38
N PHE A 53 -12.43 -5.04 -5.10
CA PHE A 53 -11.58 -5.38 -3.96
C PHE A 53 -10.27 -4.60 -3.99
N GLY A 54 -9.59 -4.56 -5.13
CA GLY A 54 -8.29 -3.91 -5.29
C GLY A 54 -8.39 -2.40 -5.07
N ARG A 55 -9.43 -1.76 -5.62
CA ARG A 55 -9.69 -0.33 -5.38
C ARG A 55 -9.84 -0.02 -3.89
N LYS A 56 -10.66 -0.80 -3.18
CA LYS A 56 -10.89 -0.63 -1.74
C LYS A 56 -9.63 -0.91 -0.92
N PHE A 57 -8.86 -1.94 -1.31
CA PHE A 57 -7.59 -2.28 -0.68
C PHE A 57 -6.58 -1.12 -0.81
N GLN A 58 -6.39 -0.60 -2.03
CA GLN A 58 -5.49 0.52 -2.27
C GLN A 58 -5.91 1.77 -1.48
N GLU A 59 -7.21 2.07 -1.41
CA GLU A 59 -7.74 3.17 -0.59
C GLU A 59 -7.38 3.02 0.89
N TYR A 60 -7.47 1.82 1.44
CA TYR A 60 -7.15 1.54 2.84
C TYR A 60 -5.66 1.59 3.13
N VAL A 61 -4.83 1.13 2.19
CA VAL A 61 -3.37 1.30 2.27
C VAL A 61 -3.01 2.79 2.19
N ALA A 62 -3.60 3.56 1.27
CA ALA A 62 -3.37 4.99 1.15
C ALA A 62 -3.73 5.75 2.44
N ARG A 63 -4.78 5.34 3.14
CA ARG A 63 -5.18 5.90 4.44
C ARG A 63 -4.30 5.47 5.63
N GLY A 64 -3.33 4.59 5.40
CA GLY A 64 -2.43 4.08 6.43
C GLY A 64 -3.10 3.09 7.40
N TRP A 65 -4.19 2.45 6.99
CA TRP A 65 -4.92 1.50 7.84
C TRP A 65 -4.32 0.10 7.82
N TYR A 66 -3.59 -0.22 6.75
CA TYR A 66 -2.97 -1.53 6.55
C TYR A 66 -1.46 -1.44 6.68
N SER A 67 -0.91 -2.37 7.46
CA SER A 67 0.51 -2.71 7.46
C SER A 67 0.66 -4.07 6.78
N LEU A 68 1.48 -4.14 5.75
CA LEU A 68 1.70 -5.37 4.99
C LEU A 68 3.04 -5.99 5.40
N ALA A 69 3.07 -7.31 5.54
CA ALA A 69 4.28 -8.04 5.86
C ALA A 69 5.32 -7.92 4.73
N THR A 70 6.60 -7.98 5.09
CA THR A 70 7.74 -7.94 4.14
C THR A 70 7.57 -8.84 2.92
N PRO A 71 7.16 -10.12 3.04
CA PRO A 71 7.02 -11.00 1.87
C PRO A 71 5.90 -10.56 0.92
N ILE A 72 4.89 -9.82 1.42
CA ILE A 72 3.83 -9.28 0.57
C ILE A 72 4.38 -8.19 -0.35
N TRP A 73 5.16 -7.27 0.21
CA TRP A 73 5.86 -6.26 -0.59
C TRP A 73 6.82 -6.88 -1.59
N ALA A 74 7.68 -7.80 -1.13
CA ALA A 74 8.77 -8.32 -1.94
C ALA A 74 8.32 -9.34 -3.01
N ASN A 75 7.26 -10.12 -2.77
CA ASN A 75 6.99 -11.33 -3.58
C ASN A 75 5.54 -11.48 -4.08
N TYR A 76 4.54 -10.87 -3.43
CA TYR A 76 3.15 -11.20 -3.72
C TYR A 76 2.72 -10.76 -5.12
N GLY A 77 2.34 -11.72 -5.97
CA GLY A 77 1.86 -11.43 -7.33
C GLY A 77 2.95 -11.12 -8.35
N LEU A 78 4.21 -11.31 -7.99
CA LEU A 78 5.34 -11.38 -8.93
C LEU A 78 5.48 -12.80 -9.49
#